data_AF-A0A9E4RH76-F1
#
_entry.id   AF-A0A9E4RH76-F1
#
_cell.length_a   1.000
_cell.length_b   1.000
_cell.length_c   1.000
_cell.angle_alpha   90.00
_cell.angle_beta   90.00
_cell.angle_gamma   90.00
#
_symmetry.space_group_name_H-M   'P 1'
#
loop_
_entity.id
_entity.type
_entity.pdbx_description
1 polymer ?
#
loop_
_entity_poly.entity_id
_entity_poly.type
_entity_poly.pdbx_seq_one_letter_code
_entity_poly.pdbx_strand_id
1 'polypeptide(L)'
;MKRAFAILIGVVVIIAGTVIVTHGAPGLVQAQVAADVIVSQHSEFGSILSDADGKTLYLFTNDERMVSNCSGGCAAAWPPLLIEGDPVAGEGLD
;
A
#
# COMPACT_ATOMS: atom_id res chain seq x y z
N MET A 1 19.15 -28.15 -1.22
CA MET A 1 20.57 -28.37 -1.57
C MET A 1 20.75 -28.10 -3.06
N LYS A 2 21.55 -27.06 -3.37
CA LYS A 2 22.23 -26.72 -4.64
C LYS A 2 21.93 -27.63 -5.84
N ARG A 3 21.56 -27.04 -6.99
CA ARG A 3 22.46 -26.88 -8.16
C ARG A 3 22.06 -25.67 -9.01
N ALA A 4 22.89 -24.64 -8.95
CA ALA A 4 22.98 -23.57 -9.94
C ALA A 4 23.95 -24.02 -11.05
N PHE A 5 23.66 -23.70 -12.31
CA PHE A 5 24.65 -23.70 -13.39
C PHE A 5 24.38 -22.51 -14.33
N ALA A 6 25.15 -21.47 -14.08
CA ALA A 6 25.68 -20.44 -14.97
C ALA A 6 25.14 -20.35 -16.40
N ILE A 7 24.46 -19.24 -16.69
CA ILE A 7 24.21 -18.73 -18.04
C ILE A 7 25.54 -18.22 -18.60
N LEU A 8 25.95 -18.78 -19.75
CA LEU A 8 27.18 -18.45 -20.46
C LEU A 8 27.15 -16.99 -20.96
N ILE A 9 28.19 -16.25 -20.60
CA ILE A 9 28.54 -14.94 -21.15
C ILE A 9 29.37 -15.17 -22.43
N GLY A 10 29.02 -14.49 -23.52
CA GLY A 10 29.81 -14.37 -24.75
C GLY A 10 28.94 -14.65 -25.97
N VAL A 11 28.82 -13.79 -26.98
CA VAL A 11 29.81 -12.89 -27.57
C VAL A 11 29.06 -11.74 -28.24
N VAL A 12 29.47 -10.51 -27.95
CA VAL A 12 29.07 -9.31 -28.71
C VAL A 12 29.79 -9.36 -30.06
N VAL A 13 29.05 -9.71 -31.13
CA VAL A 13 29.52 -9.54 -32.51
C VAL A 13 28.99 -8.21 -33.02
N ILE A 14 29.90 -7.25 -33.15
CA ILE A 14 29.65 -5.93 -33.73
C ILE A 14 29.42 -6.12 -35.23
N ILE A 15 28.17 -6.04 -35.66
CA ILE A 15 27.80 -5.84 -37.07
C ILE A 15 27.35 -4.38 -37.20
N ALA A 16 27.98 -3.67 -38.12
CA ALA A 16 27.74 -2.26 -38.36
C ALA A 16 26.26 -1.96 -38.66
N GLY A 17 25.68 -1.03 -37.90
CA GLY A 17 24.59 -0.18 -38.38
C GLY A 17 23.15 -0.67 -38.17
N THR A 18 22.74 -0.96 -36.92
CA THR A 18 21.35 -0.74 -36.49
C THR A 18 21.34 -0.22 -35.06
N VAL A 19 21.00 1.05 -34.90
CA VAL A 19 20.60 1.59 -33.59
C VAL A 19 19.23 1.00 -33.31
N ILE A 20 19.16 -0.04 -32.47
CA ILE A 20 17.89 -0.42 -31.86
C ILE A 20 17.60 0.68 -30.84
N VAL A 21 16.80 1.67 -31.25
CA VAL A 21 16.17 2.58 -30.30
C VAL A 21 15.14 1.74 -29.56
N THR A 22 15.55 1.10 -28.47
CA THR A 22 14.59 0.62 -27.48
C THR A 22 13.90 1.87 -26.97
N HIS A 23 12.68 2.11 -27.45
CA HIS A 23 11.81 3.15 -26.92
C HIS A 23 11.40 2.68 -25.52
N GLY A 24 12.28 2.93 -24.53
CA GLY A 24 11.87 3.01 -23.15
C GLY A 24 10.91 4.19 -23.09
N ALA A 25 9.62 3.93 -23.29
CA ALA A 25 8.60 4.88 -22.92
C ALA A 25 8.91 5.28 -21.47
N PRO A 26 8.99 6.59 -21.14
CA PRO A 26 9.05 6.97 -19.75
C PRO A 26 7.79 6.41 -19.11
N GLY A 27 7.96 5.31 -18.36
CA GLY A 27 6.91 4.80 -17.52
C GLY A 27 6.52 5.96 -16.63
N LEU A 28 5.28 6.42 -16.76
CA LEU A 28 4.70 7.33 -15.79
C LEU A 28 4.73 6.56 -14.48
N VAL A 29 5.72 6.87 -13.64
CA VAL A 29 5.69 6.46 -12.24
C VAL A 29 4.55 7.28 -11.65
N GLN A 30 3.34 6.72 -11.68
CA GLN A 30 2.21 7.29 -10.98
C GLN A 30 2.67 7.38 -9.51
N ALA A 31 2.77 8.60 -8.99
CA ALA A 31 2.97 8.79 -7.56
C ALA A 31 1.74 8.17 -6.88
N GLN A 32 1.93 6.99 -6.30
CA GLN A 32 0.88 6.28 -5.58
C GLN A 32 0.71 7.04 -4.27
N VAL A 33 -0.43 7.71 -4.12
CA VAL A 33 -0.80 8.32 -2.85
C VAL A 33 -0.90 7.19 -1.83
N ALA A 34 -0.15 7.30 -0.73
CA ALA A 34 -0.21 6.30 0.32
C ALA A 34 -1.63 6.26 0.87
N ALA A 35 -2.20 5.06 1.00
CA ALA A 35 -3.53 4.88 1.58
C ALA A 35 -3.46 5.10 3.10
N ASP A 36 -4.46 5.78 3.66
CA ASP A 36 -4.61 5.98 5.10
C ASP A 36 -5.23 4.75 5.77
N VAL A 37 -6.13 4.07 5.05
CA VAL A 37 -6.84 2.88 5.52
C VAL A 37 -6.66 1.76 4.49
N ILE A 38 -6.21 0.60 4.95
CA ILE A 38 -6.00 -0.59 4.11
C ILE A 38 -6.76 -1.80 4.65
N VAL A 39 -6.97 -2.78 3.79
CA VAL A 39 -7.39 -4.12 4.19
C VAL A 39 -6.16 -4.96 4.51
N SER A 40 -6.11 -5.51 5.73
CA SER A 40 -5.06 -6.41 6.21
C SER A 40 -5.63 -7.79 6.54
N GLN A 41 -4.84 -8.84 6.37
CA GLN A 41 -5.24 -10.19 6.76
C GLN A 41 -4.82 -10.50 8.19
N HIS A 42 -5.79 -10.86 9.02
CA HIS A 42 -5.61 -11.42 10.35
C HIS A 42 -5.88 -12.94 10.32
N SER A 43 -5.04 -13.72 11.00
CA SER A 43 -5.14 -15.19 11.00
C SER A 43 -6.46 -15.71 11.58
N GLU A 44 -7.02 -15.01 12.56
CA GLU A 44 -8.25 -15.40 13.25
C GLU A 44 -9.50 -14.71 12.69
N PHE A 45 -9.38 -13.46 12.27
CA PHE A 45 -10.53 -12.61 11.93
C PHE A 45 -10.72 -12.41 10.43
N GLY A 46 -9.81 -12.95 9.61
CA GLY A 46 -9.82 -12.73 8.16
C GLY A 46 -9.44 -11.28 7.83
N SER A 47 -10.16 -10.66 6.90
CA SER A 47 -9.88 -9.29 6.48
C SER A 47 -10.31 -8.27 7.55
N ILE A 48 -9.38 -7.41 7.95
CA ILE A 48 -9.59 -6.33 8.91
C ILE A 48 -9.12 -5.00 8.30
N LEU A 49 -9.57 -3.89 8.87
CA LEU A 49 -9.05 -2.57 8.51
C LEU A 49 -7.84 -2.23 9.39
N SER A 50 -6.79 -1.68 8.79
CA SER A 50 -5.67 -1.09 9.52
C SER A 50 -5.24 0.23 8.90
N ASP A 51 -4.51 1.03 9.67
CA ASP A 51 -3.78 2.19 9.13
C ASP A 51 -2.53 1.77 8.35
N ALA A 52 -1.85 2.76 7.75
CA ALA A 52 -0.60 2.56 7.01
C ALA A 52 0.55 2.00 7.86
N ASP A 53 0.50 2.17 9.19
CA ASP A 53 1.47 1.64 10.14
C ASP A 53 1.12 0.23 10.65
N GLY A 54 0.01 -0.35 10.17
CA GLY A 54 -0.47 -1.68 10.53
C GLY A 54 -1.24 -1.74 11.86
N LYS A 55 -1.69 -0.61 12.43
CA LYS A 55 -2.57 -0.61 13.60
C LYS A 55 -3.99 -0.91 13.15
N THR A 56 -4.61 -1.90 13.80
CA THR A 56 -6.02 -2.23 13.55
C THR A 56 -6.94 -1.07 13.89
N LEU A 57 -7.88 -0.78 12.99
CA LEU A 57 -8.92 0.20 13.21
C LEU A 57 -10.16 -0.45 13.83
N TYR A 58 -10.77 0.26 14.76
CA TYR A 58 -12.00 -0.15 15.45
C TYR A 58 -13.11 0.84 15.15
N LEU A 59 -14.32 0.33 14.95
CA LEU A 59 -15.51 1.17 14.86
C LEU A 59 -16.03 1.47 16.27
N PHE A 60 -16.14 2.74 16.63
CA PHE A 60 -16.81 3.13 17.86
C PHE A 60 -18.32 3.20 17.61
N THR A 61 -19.05 2.19 18.08
CA THR A 61 -20.48 1.99 17.75
C THR A 61 -21.42 3.03 18.36
N ASN A 62 -20.93 3.87 19.26
CA ASN A 62 -21.69 4.99 19.82
C ASN A 62 -21.55 6.27 18.98
N ASP A 63 -20.75 6.28 17.91
CA ASP A 63 -20.67 7.41 16.98
C ASP A 63 -21.94 7.57 16.15
N GLU A 64 -22.24 8.81 15.81
CA GLU A 64 -23.34 9.18 14.91
C GLU A 64 -22.80 9.63 13.56
N ARG A 65 -23.69 9.78 12.57
CA ARG A 65 -23.28 10.23 11.23
C ARG A 65 -22.58 11.59 11.33
N MET A 66 -21.31 11.63 10.91
CA MET A 66 -20.43 12.80 10.94
C MET A 66 -20.16 13.38 12.34
N VAL A 67 -20.47 12.65 13.41
CA VAL A 67 -20.25 13.10 14.80
C VAL A 67 -19.60 11.98 15.59
N SER A 68 -18.36 12.20 16.04
CA SER A 68 -17.75 11.30 17.01
C SER A 68 -18.17 11.66 18.44
N ASN A 69 -18.69 10.69 19.16
CA ASN A 69 -19.07 10.77 20.56
C ASN A 69 -17.92 10.36 21.50
N CYS A 70 -16.76 9.96 20.96
CA CYS A 70 -15.58 9.61 21.73
C CYS A 70 -14.66 10.82 21.92
N SER A 71 -14.64 11.39 23.13
CA SER A 71 -13.75 12.50 23.49
C SER A 71 -13.16 12.33 24.90
N GLY A 72 -12.17 13.16 25.23
CA GLY A 72 -11.51 13.13 26.54
C GLY A 72 -10.92 11.76 26.87
N GLY A 73 -11.28 11.19 28.02
CA GLY A 73 -10.80 9.87 28.44
C GLY A 73 -11.14 8.73 27.48
N CYS A 74 -12.23 8.84 26.71
CA CYS A 74 -12.55 7.87 25.66
C CYS A 74 -11.47 7.88 24.58
N ALA A 75 -11.13 9.05 24.04
CA ALA A 75 -10.13 9.19 22.98
C ALA A 75 -8.70 8.86 23.46
N ALA A 76 -8.44 8.88 24.77
CA ALA A 76 -7.18 8.40 25.33
C ALA A 76 -7.11 6.86 25.34
N ALA A 77 -8.23 6.18 25.61
CA ALA A 77 -8.30 4.72 25.62
C ALA A 77 -8.46 4.13 24.20
N TRP A 78 -9.19 4.83 23.34
CA TRP A 78 -9.49 4.47 21.96
C TRP A 78 -9.14 5.65 21.05
N PRO A 79 -7.85 5.84 20.72
CA PRO A 79 -7.43 6.95 19.88
C PRO A 79 -8.11 6.90 18.50
N PRO A 80 -8.64 8.03 18.01
CA PRO A 80 -9.16 8.10 16.64
C PRO A 80 -8.00 7.99 15.64
N LEU A 81 -8.32 7.50 14.44
CA LEU A 81 -7.44 7.70 13.30
C LEU A 81 -7.44 9.19 12.94
N LEU A 82 -6.27 9.83 13.00
CA LEU A 82 -6.09 11.23 12.64
C LEU A 82 -5.45 11.31 11.25
N ILE A 83 -6.11 12.02 10.35
CA ILE A 83 -5.69 12.23 8.96
C ILE A 83 -5.87 13.70 8.60
N GLU A 84 -5.11 14.16 7.62
CA GLU A 84 -5.28 15.49 7.03
C GLU A 84 -6.13 15.40 5.78
N GLY A 85 -7.31 16.02 5.79
CA GLY A 85 -8.24 15.99 4.67
C GLY A 85 -9.13 14.75 4.63
N ASP A 86 -9.55 14.37 3.43
CA ASP A 86 -10.38 13.18 3.21
C ASP A 86 -9.52 11.91 3.23
N PRO A 87 -9.99 10.81 3.86
CA PRO A 87 -9.24 9.56 3.91
C PRO A 87 -9.00 8.99 2.52
N VAL A 88 -7.77 8.57 2.26
CA VAL A 88 -7.43 7.79 1.07
C VAL A 88 -7.63 6.31 1.38
N ALA A 89 -8.63 5.71 0.74
CA ALA A 89 -8.93 4.30 0.86
C ALA A 89 -7.94 3.44 0.03
N GLY A 90 -7.45 2.35 0.61
CA GLY A 90 -6.61 1.38 -0.07
C GLY A 90 -7.38 0.45 -1.00
N GLU A 91 -6.65 -0.44 -1.69
CA GLU A 91 -7.26 -1.42 -2.58
C GLU A 91 -8.35 -2.25 -1.87
N GLY A 92 -9.52 -2.36 -2.50
CA GLY A 92 -10.66 -3.13 -1.97
C GLY A 92 -11.62 -2.37 -1.06
N LEU A 93 -11.46 -1.05 -0.94
CA LEU A 93 -12.35 -0.13 -0.21
C LEU A 93 -12.92 0.92 -1.19
N ASP A 94 -14.20 1.27 -1.06
CA ASP A 94 -14.94 2.17 -1.97
C ASP A 94 -15.56 3.41 -1.30
#